data_AF-A0A7C7WP59-F1
#
_entry.id   AF-A0A7C7WP59-F1
#
_cell.length_a   1.000
_cell.length_b   1.000
_cell.length_c   1.000
_cell.angle_alpha   90.00
_cell.angle_beta   90.00
_cell.angle_gamma   90.00
#
_symmetry.space_group_name_H-M   'P 1'
#
loop_
_entity.id
_entity.type
_entity.pdbx_description
1 polymer ?
#
loop_
_entity_poly.entity_id
_entity_poly.type
_entity_poly.pdbx_seq_one_letter_code
_entity_poly.pdbx_strand_id
1 'polypeptide(L)' 'MIVTKKALPRRTVLRGIGATVALPFLDAMAPALTATARTAANPLPRLGFVYAPNGMFLPNFHPLGG' A
#
# COMPACT_ATOMS: atom_id res chain seq x y z
N MET A 1 34.27 8.76 16.86
CA MET A 1 34.13 8.28 15.46
C MET A 1 33.85 6.78 15.51
N ILE A 2 32.63 6.34 15.17
CA ILE A 2 32.29 4.91 15.16
C ILE A 2 32.68 4.36 13.78
N VAL A 3 33.78 3.62 13.71
CA VAL A 3 34.20 2.93 12.47
C VAL A 3 33.70 1.49 12.57
N THR A 4 32.51 1.23 12.02
CA THR A 4 32.03 -0.14 11.88
C THR A 4 32.80 -0.81 10.75
N LYS A 5 33.66 -1.80 11.05
CA LYS A 5 34.33 -2.70 10.08
C LYS A 5 33.32 -3.63 9.37
N LYS A 6 32.23 -3.07 8.85
CA LYS A 6 31.14 -3.81 8.20
C LYS A 6 31.31 -3.66 6.69
N ALA A 7 31.92 -4.66 6.06
CA ALA A 7 32.02 -4.71 4.61
C ALA A 7 30.63 -5.06 4.05
N LEU A 8 29.89 -4.06 3.58
CA LEU A 8 28.59 -4.30 2.96
C LEU A 8 28.83 -5.00 1.61
N PRO A 9 28.24 -6.18 1.35
CA PRO A 9 28.47 -6.90 0.11
C PRO A 9 28.07 -6.03 -1.10
N ARG A 10 28.95 -5.94 -2.10
CA ARG A 10 28.73 -5.14 -3.33
C ARG A 10 27.38 -5.45 -3.98
N ARG A 11 26.98 -6.73 -3.96
CA ARG A 11 25.69 -7.21 -4.45
C ARG A 11 24.49 -6.61 -3.70
N THR A 12 24.60 -6.45 -2.37
CA THR A 12 23.56 -5.82 -1.55
C THR A 12 23.41 -4.35 -1.89
N VAL A 13 24.53 -3.65 -2.09
CA VAL A 13 24.53 -2.25 -2.52
C VAL A 13 23.87 -2.09 -3.89
N LEU A 14 24.29 -2.89 -4.87
CA LEU A 14 23.73 -2.82 -6.23
C LEU A 14 22.23 -3.17 -6.27
N ARG A 15 21.78 -4.16 -5.47
CA ARG A 15 20.35 -4.46 -5.31
C ARG A 15 19.57 -3.31 -4.66
N GLY A 16 20.15 -2.65 -3.66
CA GLY A 16 19.54 -1.48 -3.01
C GLY A 16 19.40 -0.28 -3.95
N ILE A 17 20.43 0.00 -4.77
CA ILE A 17 20.40 1.10 -5.74
C ILE A 17 19.31 0.89 -6.80
N GLY A 18 19.11 -0.36 -7.24
CA GLY A 18 18.00 -0.69 -8.15
C GLY A 18 16.64 -0.33 -7.54
N ALA A 19 16.44 -0.62 -6.24
CA ALA A 19 15.21 -0.26 -5.54
C ALA A 19 15.01 1.26 -5.41
N THR A 20 16.08 2.04 -5.19
CA THR A 20 15.97 3.51 -5.07
C THR A 20 15.59 4.22 -6.36
N VAL A 21 15.82 3.59 -7.53
CA VAL A 21 15.44 4.14 -8.84
C VAL A 21 14.12 3.54 -9.33
N ALA A 22 13.90 2.25 -9.09
CA ALA A 22 12.68 1.57 -9.51
C ALA A 22 11.44 2.04 -8.75
N LEU A 23 11.53 2.31 -7.43
CA LEU A 23 10.37 2.78 -6.66
C LEU A 23 9.83 4.13 -7.17
N PRO A 24 10.66 5.19 -7.33
CA PRO A 24 10.18 6.48 -7.84
C PRO A 24 9.69 6.42 -9.29
N PHE A 25 10.33 5.60 -10.13
CA PHE A 25 9.90 5.44 -11.52
C PHE A 25 8.56 4.71 -11.61
N LEU A 26 8.32 3.76 -10.71
CA LEU A 26 7.03 3.08 -10.58
C LEU A 26 5.95 4.03 -10.08
N ASP A 27 6.24 4.88 -9.08
CA ASP A 27 5.31 5.92 -8.61
C ASP A 27 5.02 6.98 -9.70
N ALA A 28 6.01 7.30 -10.54
CA ALA A 28 5.85 8.24 -11.65
C ALA A 28 4.93 7.74 -12.77
N MET A 29 4.64 6.43 -12.83
CA MET A 29 3.65 5.86 -13.76
C MET A 29 2.21 6.15 -13.32
N ALA A 30 1.98 6.55 -12.07
CA ALA A 30 0.70 7.09 -11.64
C ALA A 30 0.64 8.59 -12.00
N PRO A 31 -0.34 9.05 -12.80
CA PRO A 31 -0.41 10.46 -13.17
C PRO A 31 -0.62 11.35 -11.93
N ALA A 32 0.06 12.49 -11.88
CA ALA A 32 -0.02 13.42 -10.74
C ALA A 32 -1.47 13.83 -10.45
N LEU A 33 -1.81 13.96 -9.15
CA LEU A 33 -3.16 14.32 -8.66
C LEU A 33 -4.29 13.34 -9.05
N THR A 34 -3.97 12.14 -9.55
CA THR A 34 -5.00 11.13 -9.78
C THR A 34 -5.43 10.47 -8.48
N ALA A 35 -6.73 10.18 -8.39
CA ALA A 35 -7.26 9.38 -7.30
C ALA A 35 -6.66 7.97 -7.38
N THR A 36 -5.75 7.65 -6.45
CA THR A 36 -5.10 6.33 -6.33
C THR A 36 -6.12 5.19 -6.32
N ALA A 37 -7.32 5.43 -5.78
CA ALA A 37 -8.47 4.51 -5.81
C ALA A 37 -8.85 4.01 -7.21
N ARG A 38 -8.54 4.76 -8.28
CA ARG A 38 -8.83 4.40 -9.68
C ARG A 38 -7.62 3.86 -10.44
N THR A 39 -6.51 3.61 -9.76
CA THR A 39 -5.26 3.15 -10.37
C THR A 39 -4.90 1.73 -9.91
N ALA A 40 -4.01 1.06 -10.64
CA ALA A 40 -3.48 -0.24 -10.24
C ALA A 40 -2.66 -0.19 -8.94
N ALA A 41 -2.28 1.01 -8.49
CA ALA A 41 -1.63 1.25 -7.20
C ALA A 41 -2.61 1.37 -6.02
N ASN A 42 -3.92 1.13 -6.23
CA ASN A 42 -4.92 1.20 -5.17
C ASN A 42 -4.63 0.16 -4.06
N PRO A 43 -4.30 0.57 -2.83
CA PRO A 43 -4.02 -0.38 -1.76
C PRO A 43 -5.28 -1.15 -1.37
N LEU A 44 -5.17 -2.47 -1.22
CA LEU A 44 -6.29 -3.29 -0.72
C LEU A 44 -6.55 -2.94 0.75
N PRO A 45 -7.78 -2.54 1.14
CA PRO A 45 -8.14 -2.38 2.54
C PRO A 45 -8.14 -3.76 3.22
N ARG A 46 -7.31 -3.91 4.25
CA ARG A 46 -7.16 -5.18 5.01
C ARG A 46 -7.90 -5.21 6.33
N LEU A 47 -8.42 -4.05 6.75
CA LEU A 47 -9.14 -3.88 8.01
C LEU A 47 -10.36 -3.01 7.74
N GLY A 48 -11.53 -3.47 8.19
CA GLY A 48 -12.78 -2.73 8.13
C GLY A 48 -13.52 -2.87 9.46
N PHE A 49 -14.03 -1.75 9.98
CA PHE A 49 -14.90 -1.73 11.15
C PHE A 49 -16.32 -1.38 10.68
N VAL A 50 -17.28 -2.20 11.06
CA VAL A 50 -18.70 -1.98 10.77
C VAL A 50 -19.43 -1.85 12.10
N TYR A 51 -20.16 -0.77 12.27
CA TYR A 51 -20.94 -0.51 13.48
C TYR A 51 -22.43 -0.48 13.14
N ALA A 52 -23.22 -1.21 13.94
CA ALA A 52 -24.67 -1.23 13.86
C ALA A 52 -25.27 -0.58 15.13
N PRO A 53 -25.89 0.62 15.04
CA PRO A 53 -26.54 1.23 16.19
C PRO A 53 -27.77 0.46 16.66
N ASN A 54 -28.15 0.69 17.92
CA ASN A 54 -29.42 0.23 18.47
C ASN A 54 -30.60 0.84 17.70
N GLY A 55 -31.56 0.00 17.31
CA GLY A 55 -32.68 0.41 16.45
C GLY A 55 -32.43 0.20 14.95
N MET A 56 -31.31 -0.41 14.56
CA MET A 56 -31.08 -0.81 13.17
C MET A 56 -32.16 -1.80 12.70
N PHE A 57 -32.78 -1.50 11.56
CA PHE A 57 -33.65 -2.43 10.85
C PHE A 57 -32.79 -3.48 10.13
N LEU A 58 -32.63 -4.64 10.78
CA LEU A 58 -31.74 -5.72 10.34
C LEU A 58 -31.94 -6.17 8.87
N PRO A 59 -33.16 -6.18 8.29
CA PRO A 59 -33.35 -6.56 6.88
C PRO A 59 -32.66 -5.63 5.87
N ASN A 60 -32.39 -4.35 6.19
CA ASN A 60 -31.61 -3.45 5.33
C ASN A 60 -30.10 -3.70 5.42
N PHE A 61 -29.65 -4.43 6.43
CA PHE A 61 -28.24 -4.69 6.67
C PHE A 61 -27.76 -5.98 6.01
N HIS A 62 -28.67 -6.93 5.81
CA HIS A 62 -28.38 -8.12 5.01
C HIS A 62 -28.33 -7.73 3.53
N PRO A 63 -27.33 -8.19 2.77
CA PRO A 63 -27.45 -8.16 1.32
C PRO A 63 -28.70 -8.96 0.93
N LEU A 64 -29.50 -8.41 0.02
CA LEU A 64 -30.62 -9.14 -0.59
C LEU A 64 -30.01 -10.36 -1.29
N GLY A 65 -30.17 -11.54 -0.68
CA GLY A 65 -29.54 -12.77 -1.15
C GLY A 65 -30.01 -13.15 -2.55
N GLY A 66 -29.09 -13.75 -3.30
CA GLY A 66 -29.45 -14.68 -4.38
C GLY A 66 -29.94 -16.02 -3.83
#